data_AF-A0A7C6Q407-F1
#
_entry.id   AF-A0A7C6Q407-F1
#
_cell.length_a   1.000
_cell.length_b   1.000
_cell.length_c   1.000
_cell.angle_alpha   90.00
_cell.angle_beta   90.00
_cell.angle_gamma   90.00
#
_symmetry.space_group_name_H-M   'P 1'
#
loop_
_entity.id
_entity.type
_entity.pdbx_description
1 polymer ?
#
loop_
_entity_poly.entity_id
_entity_poly.type
_entity_poly.pdbx_seq_one_letter_code
_entity_poly.pdbx_strand_id
1 'polypeptide(L)'
;MYRQNFYFRLGLYIFLLIVFSGGLFLLVQASSWYAVLPALGIVWMVTDIIRVFNRIPKKISYFFNAVENEDSTLLFPEKIQHKPTKEMNQSLNRVNRLIQEVKLRNREQEQYYSMLLEQVATGIVVMNENGSILQANSSAKRLLNYQELTHIEQLKRIDSNLHQAFFQLKEESSHQFVKVTHRNRVTQLSLQATTFKNHEKALRIVSIHDISNELDAKEIE
;
A
#
# COMPACT_ATOMS: atom_id res chain seq x y z
N MET A 1 -39.95 -9.84 6.22
CA MET A 1 -41.25 -9.23 6.56
C MET A 1 -41.17 -7.74 6.98
N TYR A 2 -39.99 -7.07 6.97
CA TYR A 2 -39.86 -5.65 7.37
C TYR A 2 -39.25 -4.74 6.27
N ARG A 3 -39.17 -5.23 5.02
CA ARG A 3 -38.86 -4.37 3.85
C ARG A 3 -39.93 -3.31 3.67
N GLN A 4 -41.16 -3.59 4.10
CA GLN A 4 -42.27 -2.66 4.08
C GLN A 4 -42.07 -1.50 5.06
N ASN A 5 -41.49 -1.68 6.26
CA ASN A 5 -41.51 -0.63 7.29
C ASN A 5 -40.65 0.60 7.01
N PHE A 6 -39.53 0.50 6.27
CA PHE A 6 -38.76 1.70 5.90
C PHE A 6 -39.48 2.51 4.83
N TYR A 7 -39.89 1.87 3.73
CA TYR A 7 -40.66 2.54 2.67
C TYR A 7 -42.04 3.00 3.17
N PHE A 8 -42.66 2.25 4.08
CA PHE A 8 -43.91 2.63 4.74
C PHE A 8 -43.70 3.81 5.68
N ARG A 9 -42.62 3.84 6.48
CA ARG A 9 -42.31 4.98 7.35
C ARG A 9 -41.97 6.22 6.51
N LEU A 10 -41.23 6.06 5.42
CA LEU A 10 -40.89 7.15 4.51
C LEU A 10 -42.14 7.63 3.75
N GLY A 11 -43.02 6.72 3.33
CA GLY A 11 -44.32 7.03 2.75
C GLY A 11 -45.26 7.71 3.75
N LEU A 12 -45.29 7.27 5.01
CA LEU A 12 -46.01 7.92 6.10
C LEU A 12 -45.49 9.34 6.34
N TYR A 13 -44.17 9.54 6.31
CA TYR A 13 -43.59 10.86 6.43
C TYR A 13 -43.96 11.76 5.24
N ILE A 14 -43.87 11.27 4.00
CA ILE A 14 -44.30 12.04 2.83
C ILE A 14 -45.81 12.39 2.92
N PHE A 15 -46.63 11.43 3.33
CA PHE A 15 -48.07 11.62 3.50
C PHE A 15 -48.38 12.68 4.57
N LEU A 16 -47.76 12.57 5.74
CA LEU A 16 -47.89 13.57 6.81
C LEU A 16 -47.41 14.95 6.36
N LEU A 17 -46.33 15.05 5.58
CA LEU A 17 -45.86 16.31 5.01
C LEU A 17 -46.91 16.96 4.10
N ILE A 18 -47.58 16.17 3.26
CA ILE A 18 -48.66 16.63 2.39
C ILE A 18 -49.85 17.11 3.24
N VAL A 19 -50.23 16.35 4.27
CA VAL A 19 -51.34 16.72 5.18
C VAL A 19 -51.02 17.99 5.98
N PHE A 20 -49.81 18.12 6.52
CA PHE A 20 -49.38 19.32 7.25
C PHE A 20 -49.26 20.54 6.33
N SER A 21 -48.78 20.37 5.10
CA SER A 21 -48.72 21.45 4.10
C SER A 21 -50.12 21.91 3.67
N GLY A 22 -51.04 20.97 3.43
CA GLY A 22 -52.43 21.30 3.10
C GLY A 22 -53.17 21.95 4.28
N GLY A 23 -52.94 21.45 5.50
CA GLY A 23 -53.49 22.03 6.73
C GLY A 23 -52.96 23.44 7.00
N LEU A 24 -51.68 23.70 6.72
CA LEU A 24 -51.09 25.05 6.77
C LEU A 24 -51.81 26.01 5.83
N PHE A 25 -52.01 25.60 4.58
CA PHE A 25 -52.68 26.45 3.58
C PHE A 25 -54.10 26.84 4.00
N LEU A 26 -54.86 25.90 4.59
CA LEU A 26 -56.21 26.16 5.08
C LEU A 26 -56.24 27.01 6.36
N LEU A 27 -55.33 26.75 7.31
CA LEU A 27 -55.29 27.48 8.59
C LEU A 27 -54.76 28.91 8.46
N VAL A 28 -53.86 29.17 7.50
CA VAL A 28 -53.39 30.52 7.17
C VAL A 28 -54.54 31.40 6.66
N GLN A 29 -55.50 30.83 5.93
CA GLN A 29 -56.70 31.57 5.50
C GLN A 29 -57.66 31.90 6.66
N ALA A 30 -57.60 31.15 7.78
CA ALA A 30 -58.43 31.41 8.94
C ALA A 30 -57.79 32.42 9.91
N SER A 31 -56.52 32.23 10.29
CA SER A 31 -55.75 33.21 11.09
C SER A 31 -54.26 32.82 11.16
N SER A 32 -53.37 33.80 10.97
CA SER A 32 -51.91 33.59 10.87
C SER A 32 -51.26 32.97 12.11
N TRP A 33 -51.85 33.10 13.29
CA TRP A 33 -51.26 32.57 14.53
C TRP A 33 -51.26 31.03 14.59
N TYR A 34 -52.25 30.37 13.97
CA TYR A 34 -52.36 28.90 13.99
C TYR A 34 -51.37 28.19 13.06
N ALA A 35 -50.67 28.93 12.20
CA ALA A 35 -49.69 28.38 11.25
C ALA A 35 -48.34 27.99 11.90
N VAL A 36 -48.05 28.47 13.12
CA VAL A 36 -46.74 28.29 13.76
C VAL A 36 -46.48 26.82 14.15
N LEU A 37 -47.47 26.14 14.71
CA LEU A 37 -47.37 24.73 15.14
C LEU A 37 -47.07 23.76 13.97
N PRO A 38 -47.82 23.78 12.85
CA PRO A 38 -47.53 22.90 11.73
C PRO A 38 -46.20 23.23 11.03
N ALA A 39 -45.78 24.51 11.01
CA ALA A 39 -44.47 24.89 10.48
C ALA A 39 -43.31 24.27 11.28
N LEU A 40 -43.38 24.28 12.62
CA LEU A 40 -42.40 23.63 13.48
C LEU A 40 -42.36 22.10 13.26
N GLY A 41 -43.52 21.47 13.06
CA GLY A 41 -43.62 20.04 12.74
C GLY A 41 -42.90 19.68 11.44
N ILE A 42 -43.08 20.49 10.39
CA ILE A 42 -42.38 20.32 9.10
C ILE A 42 -40.87 20.44 9.28
N VAL A 43 -40.40 21.47 10.00
CA VAL A 43 -38.96 21.66 10.24
C VAL A 43 -38.36 20.46 10.99
N TRP A 44 -39.00 20.01 12.07
CA TRP A 44 -38.53 18.85 12.84
C TRP A 44 -38.40 17.59 11.97
N MET A 45 -39.41 17.36 11.13
CA MET A 45 -39.51 16.20 10.25
C MET A 45 -38.48 16.21 9.13
N VAL A 46 -38.28 17.36 8.49
CA VAL A 46 -37.21 17.56 7.49
C VAL A 46 -35.84 17.31 8.13
N THR A 47 -35.62 17.79 9.35
CA THR A 47 -34.35 17.60 10.07
C THR A 47 -34.08 16.13 10.39
N ASP A 48 -35.10 15.34 10.69
CA ASP A 48 -34.96 13.91 10.94
C ASP A 48 -34.63 13.12 9.66
N ILE A 49 -35.29 13.47 8.55
CA ILE A 49 -35.03 12.89 7.23
C ILE A 49 -33.56 13.13 6.80
N ILE A 50 -33.09 14.37 6.92
CA ILE A 50 -31.70 14.73 6.58
C ILE A 50 -30.69 13.96 7.44
N ARG A 51 -30.96 13.81 8.75
CA ARG A 51 -30.08 13.06 9.66
C ARG A 51 -29.97 11.58 9.29
N VAL A 52 -31.06 10.95 8.87
CA VAL A 52 -31.06 9.55 8.42
C VAL A 52 -30.30 9.40 7.11
N PHE A 53 -30.52 10.31 6.15
CA PHE A 53 -29.88 10.25 4.83
C PHE A 53 -28.37 10.51 4.91
N ASN A 54 -27.94 11.48 5.72
CA ASN A 54 -26.53 11.85 5.89
C ASN A 54 -25.69 10.80 6.66
N ARG A 55 -26.30 9.74 7.21
CA ARG A 55 -25.54 8.64 7.83
C ARG A 55 -24.88 7.72 6.81
N ILE A 56 -25.35 7.69 5.56
CA ILE A 56 -24.82 6.80 4.52
C ILE A 56 -23.51 7.34 3.91
N PRO A 57 -23.41 8.62 3.48
CA PRO A 57 -22.18 9.15 2.92
C PRO A 57 -21.01 9.15 3.92
N LYS A 58 -21.28 9.39 5.20
CA LYS A 58 -20.25 9.38 6.25
C LYS A 58 -19.58 8.02 6.39
N LYS A 59 -20.34 6.92 6.35
CA LYS A 59 -19.76 5.57 6.45
C LYS A 59 -18.88 5.22 5.27
N ILE A 60 -19.27 5.67 4.07
CA ILE A 60 -18.48 5.50 2.85
C ILE A 60 -17.18 6.29 2.95
N SER A 61 -17.23 7.55 3.39
CA SER A 61 -16.04 8.36 3.62
C SER A 61 -15.12 7.77 4.70
N TYR A 62 -15.67 7.25 5.81
CA TYR A 62 -14.85 6.54 6.81
C TYR A 62 -14.17 5.29 6.24
N PHE A 63 -14.87 4.51 5.40
CA PHE A 63 -14.26 3.36 4.73
C PHE A 63 -13.10 3.79 3.82
N PHE A 64 -13.33 4.76 2.93
CA PHE A 64 -12.30 5.22 2.01
C PHE A 64 -11.11 5.82 2.76
N ASN A 65 -11.34 6.65 3.78
CA ASN A 65 -10.27 7.21 4.59
C ASN A 65 -9.47 6.13 5.34
N ALA A 66 -10.10 5.06 5.80
CA ALA A 66 -9.38 3.98 6.49
C ALA A 66 -8.61 3.07 5.52
N VAL A 67 -9.17 2.80 4.35
CA VAL A 67 -8.48 2.08 3.27
C VAL A 67 -7.28 2.87 2.75
N GLU A 68 -7.44 4.19 2.59
CA GLU A 68 -6.37 5.11 2.19
C GLU A 68 -5.26 5.21 3.24
N ASN A 69 -5.61 5.19 4.53
CA ASN A 69 -4.64 5.18 5.63
C ASN A 69 -4.08 3.77 5.94
N GLU A 70 -4.22 2.82 5.02
CA GLU A 70 -3.75 1.42 5.08
C GLU A 70 -4.29 0.57 6.26
N ASP A 71 -5.12 1.13 7.15
CA ASP A 71 -5.74 0.44 8.28
C ASP A 71 -6.86 -0.49 7.79
N SER A 72 -6.42 -1.66 7.32
CA SER A 72 -7.27 -2.69 6.74
C SER A 72 -8.08 -3.44 7.82
N THR A 73 -8.04 -3.00 9.07
CA THR A 73 -8.63 -3.72 10.22
C THR A 73 -10.10 -3.36 10.46
N LEU A 74 -10.65 -2.40 9.70
CA LEU A 74 -12.04 -1.98 9.88
C LEU A 74 -13.05 -3.04 9.39
N LEU A 75 -13.92 -3.47 10.30
CA LEU A 75 -15.06 -4.32 10.00
C LEU A 75 -16.35 -3.55 10.28
N PHE A 76 -17.25 -3.52 9.30
CA PHE A 76 -18.57 -2.91 9.47
C PHE A 76 -19.54 -3.93 10.07
N PRO A 77 -20.39 -3.53 11.02
CA PRO A 77 -21.32 -4.45 11.67
C PRO A 77 -22.34 -5.01 10.66
N GLU A 78 -22.41 -6.34 10.53
CA GLU A 78 -23.34 -7.03 9.62
C GLU A 78 -24.69 -7.37 10.27
N LYS A 79 -24.75 -7.35 11.61
CA LYS A 79 -25.98 -7.59 12.40
C LYS A 79 -26.80 -6.30 12.53
N ILE A 80 -27.16 -5.69 11.40
CA ILE A 80 -28.01 -4.48 11.36
C ILE A 80 -29.40 -4.86 10.81
N GLN A 81 -30.45 -4.33 11.43
CA GLN A 81 -31.84 -4.59 11.06
C GLN A 81 -32.23 -4.01 9.68
N HIS A 82 -31.57 -2.92 9.25
CA HIS A 82 -31.80 -2.26 7.96
C HIS A 82 -31.11 -3.01 6.81
N LYS A 83 -31.90 -3.71 5.98
CA LYS A 83 -31.40 -4.59 4.90
C LYS A 83 -30.46 -3.88 3.90
N PRO A 84 -30.78 -2.68 3.36
CA PRO A 84 -29.85 -1.99 2.45
C PRO A 84 -28.50 -1.65 3.10
N THR A 85 -28.49 -1.28 4.38
CA THR A 85 -27.24 -1.01 5.11
C THR A 85 -26.48 -2.29 5.43
N LYS A 86 -27.19 -3.39 5.68
CA LYS A 86 -26.58 -4.71 5.86
C LYS A 86 -25.91 -5.19 4.58
N GLU A 87 -26.61 -5.14 3.44
CA GLU A 87 -26.06 -5.52 2.13
C GLU A 87 -24.84 -4.65 1.78
N MET A 88 -24.91 -3.33 2.03
CA MET A 88 -23.76 -2.43 1.87
C MET A 88 -22.58 -2.82 2.77
N ASN A 89 -22.80 -3.03 4.07
CA ASN A 89 -21.74 -3.41 5.00
C ASN A 89 -21.09 -4.76 4.64
N GLN A 90 -21.88 -5.72 4.17
CA GLN A 90 -21.37 -7.01 3.69
C GLN A 90 -20.48 -6.85 2.46
N SER A 91 -20.88 -5.99 1.51
CA SER A 91 -20.05 -5.65 0.34
C SER A 91 -18.74 -4.97 0.75
N LEU A 92 -18.79 -4.01 1.67
CA LEU A 92 -17.59 -3.33 2.20
C LEU A 92 -16.65 -4.30 2.91
N ASN A 93 -17.17 -5.19 3.75
CA ASN A 93 -16.37 -6.22 4.42
C ASN A 93 -15.77 -7.21 3.42
N ARG A 94 -16.50 -7.58 2.35
CA ARG A 94 -15.97 -8.45 1.29
C ARG A 94 -14.81 -7.79 0.56
N VAL A 95 -14.94 -6.50 0.20
CA VAL A 95 -13.85 -5.74 -0.42
C VAL A 95 -12.63 -5.69 0.52
N ASN A 96 -12.83 -5.42 1.81
CA ASN A 96 -11.74 -5.39 2.77
C ASN A 96 -11.00 -6.74 2.87
N ARG A 97 -11.74 -7.86 2.92
CA ARG A 97 -11.13 -9.21 2.91
C ARG A 97 -10.30 -9.46 1.65
N LEU A 98 -10.81 -9.06 0.47
CA LEU A 98 -10.06 -9.20 -0.78
C LEU A 98 -8.76 -8.38 -0.77
N ILE A 99 -8.80 -7.15 -0.24
CA ILE A 99 -7.60 -6.31 -0.10
C ILE A 99 -6.60 -6.97 0.86
N GLN A 100 -7.05 -7.47 2.02
CA GLN A 100 -6.19 -8.16 2.97
C GLN A 100 -5.55 -9.40 2.34
N GLU A 101 -6.32 -10.20 1.60
CA GLU A 101 -5.81 -11.40 0.92
C GLU A 101 -4.74 -11.04 -0.12
N VAL A 102 -4.96 -9.99 -0.93
CA VAL A 102 -3.97 -9.50 -1.89
C VAL A 102 -2.70 -9.01 -1.17
N LYS A 103 -2.84 -8.27 -0.06
CA LYS A 103 -1.69 -7.82 0.74
C LYS A 103 -0.90 -8.99 1.32
N LEU A 104 -1.58 -10.00 1.85
CA LEU A 104 -0.92 -11.20 2.37
C LEU A 104 -0.18 -11.94 1.26
N ARG A 105 -0.84 -12.16 0.12
CA ARG A 105 -0.23 -12.81 -1.04
C ARG A 105 1.00 -12.05 -1.56
N ASN A 106 0.94 -10.72 -1.60
CA ASN A 106 2.09 -9.89 -1.99
C ASN A 106 3.25 -10.05 -1.00
N ARG A 107 2.98 -10.03 0.32
CA ARG A 107 4.02 -10.25 1.35
C ARG A 107 4.64 -11.65 1.26
N GLU A 108 3.82 -12.68 1.05
CA GLU A 108 4.31 -14.05 0.83
C GLU A 108 5.20 -14.13 -0.42
N GLN A 109 4.81 -13.45 -1.50
CA GLN A 109 5.58 -13.39 -2.73
C GLN A 109 6.91 -12.62 -2.55
N GLU A 110 6.91 -11.49 -1.84
CA GLU A 110 8.14 -10.76 -1.48
C GLU A 110 9.08 -11.64 -0.66
N GLN A 111 8.55 -12.36 0.34
CA GLN A 111 9.33 -13.29 1.14
C GLN A 111 9.91 -14.44 0.30
N TYR A 112 9.11 -15.00 -0.60
CA TYR A 112 9.55 -16.03 -1.54
C TYR A 112 10.73 -15.55 -2.41
N TYR A 113 10.63 -14.36 -3.00
CA TYR A 113 11.75 -13.78 -3.78
C TYR A 113 12.98 -13.49 -2.92
N SER A 114 12.79 -12.99 -1.71
CA SER A 114 13.89 -12.76 -0.77
C SER A 114 14.66 -14.04 -0.46
N MET A 115 13.94 -15.14 -0.20
CA MET A 115 14.55 -16.47 0.02
C MET A 115 15.31 -16.99 -1.20
N LEU A 116 14.76 -16.80 -2.41
CA LEU A 116 15.48 -17.17 -3.63
C LEU A 116 16.79 -16.39 -3.78
N LEU A 117 16.77 -15.08 -3.55
CA LEU A 117 17.97 -14.24 -3.62
C LEU A 117 19.02 -14.64 -2.58
N GLU A 118 18.59 -15.05 -1.39
CA GLU A 118 19.50 -15.52 -0.33
C GLU A 118 20.21 -16.84 -0.68
N GLN A 119 19.57 -17.72 -1.46
CA GLN A 119 20.14 -19.02 -1.81
C GLN A 119 21.09 -18.98 -3.02
N VAL A 120 21.01 -17.94 -3.85
CA VAL A 120 21.84 -17.79 -5.05
C VAL A 120 23.31 -17.56 -4.68
N ALA A 121 24.22 -18.26 -5.36
CA ALA A 121 25.67 -18.14 -5.13
C ALA A 121 26.25 -16.77 -5.54
N THR A 122 25.64 -16.15 -6.56
CA THR A 122 25.95 -14.78 -6.99
C THR A 122 25.58 -13.78 -5.90
N GLY A 123 26.49 -12.84 -5.61
CA GLY A 123 26.17 -11.70 -4.78
C GLY A 123 25.26 -10.73 -5.50
N ILE A 124 24.17 -10.30 -4.88
CA ILE A 124 23.23 -9.34 -5.45
C ILE A 124 23.16 -8.15 -4.50
N VAL A 125 23.43 -6.95 -5.03
CA VAL A 125 23.34 -5.67 -4.31
C VAL A 125 22.42 -4.72 -5.08
N VAL A 126 21.40 -4.20 -4.41
CA VAL A 126 20.50 -3.18 -4.98
C VAL A 126 20.81 -1.84 -4.34
N MET A 127 21.06 -0.82 -5.15
CA MET A 127 21.39 0.53 -4.69
C MET A 127 20.60 1.60 -5.44
N ASN A 128 20.41 2.75 -4.80
CA ASN A 128 19.79 3.92 -5.41
C ASN A 128 20.84 4.83 -6.09
N GLU A 129 20.37 5.89 -6.75
CA GLU A 129 21.24 6.91 -7.39
C GLU A 129 22.19 7.62 -6.41
N ASN A 130 21.85 7.67 -5.12
CA ASN A 130 22.69 8.31 -4.11
C ASN A 130 23.82 7.39 -3.63
N GLY A 131 23.75 6.08 -3.93
CA GLY A 131 24.69 5.09 -3.41
C GLY A 131 24.26 4.48 -2.06
N SER A 132 23.02 4.69 -1.63
CA SER A 132 22.45 3.93 -0.51
C SER A 132 22.09 2.53 -0.99
N ILE A 133 22.51 1.53 -0.23
CA ILE A 133 22.24 0.12 -0.51
C ILE A 133 20.89 -0.21 0.14
N LEU A 134 19.94 -0.65 -0.69
CA LEU A 134 18.59 -1.01 -0.26
C LEU A 134 18.49 -2.47 0.14
N GLN A 135 19.23 -3.34 -0.57
CA GLN A 135 19.21 -4.78 -0.33
C GLN A 135 20.54 -5.41 -0.73
N ALA A 136 21.02 -6.37 0.05
CA ALA A 136 22.17 -7.19 -0.28
C ALA A 136 21.96 -8.61 0.27
N ASN A 137 22.08 -9.63 -0.58
CA ASN A 137 21.95 -11.03 -0.15
C ASN A 137 23.19 -11.49 0.63
N SER A 138 23.08 -12.62 1.34
CA SER A 138 24.20 -13.22 2.08
C SER A 138 25.41 -13.54 1.20
N SER A 139 25.22 -13.90 -0.07
CA SER A 139 26.33 -14.12 -1.00
C SER A 139 27.12 -12.84 -1.29
N ALA A 140 26.47 -11.69 -1.48
CA ALA A 140 27.15 -10.40 -1.65
C ALA A 140 27.94 -10.05 -0.38
N LYS A 141 27.33 -10.25 0.80
CA LYS A 141 27.99 -10.03 2.09
C LYS A 141 29.24 -10.90 2.25
N ARG A 142 29.20 -12.16 1.82
CA ARG A 142 30.34 -13.08 1.86
C ARG A 142 31.44 -12.68 0.85
N LEU A 143 31.08 -12.38 -0.39
CA LEU A 143 32.02 -12.02 -1.46
C LEU A 143 32.69 -10.67 -1.20
N LEU A 144 31.95 -9.70 -0.66
CA LEU A 144 32.46 -8.38 -0.27
C LEU A 144 33.05 -8.35 1.15
N ASN A 145 32.95 -9.46 1.88
CA ASN A 145 33.39 -9.62 3.26
C ASN A 145 32.85 -8.54 4.22
N TYR A 146 31.53 -8.30 4.18
CA TYR A 146 30.90 -7.26 5.00
C TYR A 146 29.47 -7.60 5.42
N GLN A 147 29.08 -7.25 6.66
CA GLN A 147 27.79 -7.67 7.24
C GLN A 147 26.64 -6.68 7.06
N GLU A 148 26.89 -5.36 7.11
CA GLU A 148 25.83 -4.33 7.13
C GLU A 148 26.09 -3.15 6.19
N LEU A 149 26.14 -3.42 4.88
CA LEU A 149 26.39 -2.42 3.84
C LEU A 149 25.14 -1.53 3.67
N THR A 150 25.18 -0.32 4.23
CA THR A 150 24.11 0.67 4.05
C THR A 150 24.45 1.71 2.99
N HIS A 151 25.75 1.93 2.72
CA HIS A 151 26.21 2.91 1.73
C HIS A 151 27.52 2.49 1.03
N ILE A 152 27.65 2.75 -0.29
CA ILE A 152 28.89 2.44 -1.05
C ILE A 152 30.12 3.08 -0.42
N GLU A 153 30.02 4.31 0.07
CA GLU A 153 31.12 5.04 0.72
C GLU A 153 31.79 4.26 1.86
N GLN A 154 31.07 3.34 2.52
CA GLN A 154 31.64 2.49 3.57
C GLN A 154 32.69 1.52 3.02
N LEU A 155 32.60 1.14 1.74
CA LEU A 155 33.59 0.29 1.05
C LEU A 155 34.98 0.94 1.03
N LYS A 156 35.06 2.29 1.01
CA LYS A 156 36.32 3.03 0.98
C LYS A 156 37.22 2.74 2.18
N ARG A 157 36.63 2.39 3.34
CA ARG A 157 37.36 2.06 4.56
C ARG A 157 37.97 0.66 4.55
N ILE A 158 37.51 -0.19 3.64
CA ILE A 158 37.88 -1.60 3.58
C ILE A 158 38.85 -1.82 2.43
N ASP A 159 38.43 -1.40 1.22
CA ASP A 159 39.22 -1.56 0.01
C ASP A 159 38.89 -0.42 -0.96
N SER A 160 39.89 0.41 -1.23
CA SER A 160 39.78 1.52 -2.18
C SER A 160 39.49 1.06 -3.60
N ASN A 161 39.99 -0.12 -4.01
CA ASN A 161 39.75 -0.69 -5.33
C ASN A 161 38.30 -1.15 -5.48
N LEU A 162 37.75 -1.76 -4.44
CA LEU A 162 36.35 -2.18 -4.41
C LEU A 162 35.40 -0.98 -4.45
N HIS A 163 35.70 0.07 -3.67
CA HIS A 163 34.97 1.32 -3.74
C HIS A 163 35.01 1.93 -5.14
N GLN A 164 36.19 2.00 -5.75
CA GLN A 164 36.36 2.56 -7.09
C GLN A 164 35.59 1.77 -8.15
N ALA A 165 35.55 0.44 -8.07
CA ALA A 165 34.77 -0.38 -8.98
C ALA A 165 33.27 -0.13 -8.84
N PHE A 166 32.74 -0.07 -7.61
CA PHE A 166 31.33 0.29 -7.38
C PHE A 166 31.00 1.71 -7.83
N PHE A 167 31.94 2.64 -7.69
CA PHE A 167 31.80 4.02 -8.18
C PHE A 167 31.78 4.08 -9.72
N GLN A 168 32.67 3.35 -10.39
CA GLN A 168 32.70 3.26 -11.86
C GLN A 168 31.46 2.56 -12.43
N LEU A 169 30.92 1.57 -11.71
CA LEU A 169 29.64 0.93 -12.05
C LEU A 169 28.44 1.88 -11.89
N LYS A 170 28.61 2.92 -11.06
CA LYS A 170 27.62 3.98 -10.88
C LYS A 170 27.64 4.98 -12.04
N GLU A 171 28.80 5.39 -12.52
CA GLU A 171 28.89 6.51 -13.47
C GLU A 171 28.93 6.09 -14.94
N GLU A 172 29.71 5.07 -15.32
CA GLU A 172 30.06 4.88 -16.74
C GLU A 172 30.04 3.43 -17.24
N SER A 173 30.24 2.44 -16.36
CA SER A 173 30.51 1.06 -16.78
C SER A 173 29.43 0.08 -16.31
N SER A 174 29.04 -0.87 -17.17
CA SER A 174 28.10 -1.94 -16.82
C SER A 174 28.80 -3.20 -16.30
N HIS A 175 30.13 -3.28 -16.43
CA HIS A 175 30.92 -4.45 -16.05
C HIS A 175 32.31 -4.03 -15.54
N GLN A 176 32.75 -4.61 -14.43
CA GLN A 176 34.04 -4.34 -13.80
C GLN A 176 34.64 -5.62 -13.21
N PHE A 177 35.96 -5.73 -13.21
CA PHE A 177 36.67 -6.83 -12.57
C PHE A 177 37.49 -6.31 -11.40
N VAL A 178 37.39 -6.97 -10.24
CA VAL A 178 38.08 -6.57 -9.02
C VAL A 178 38.78 -7.75 -8.40
N LYS A 179 40.05 -7.58 -8.02
CA LYS A 179 40.77 -8.52 -7.18
C LYS A 179 40.55 -8.16 -5.72
N VAL A 180 39.94 -9.05 -4.96
CA VAL A 180 39.75 -8.90 -3.51
C VAL A 180 40.66 -9.90 -2.82
N THR A 181 41.47 -9.44 -1.88
CA THR A 181 42.34 -10.31 -1.08
C THR A 181 41.76 -10.49 0.31
N HIS A 182 41.50 -11.74 0.70
CA HIS A 182 40.97 -12.04 2.02
C HIS A 182 41.66 -13.28 2.60
N ARG A 183 42.14 -13.19 3.85
CA ARG A 183 42.82 -14.30 4.58
C ARG A 183 43.88 -15.03 3.74
N ASN A 184 44.75 -14.28 3.05
CA ASN A 184 45.77 -14.80 2.13
C ASN A 184 45.26 -15.51 0.86
N ARG A 185 43.96 -15.47 0.55
CA ARG A 185 43.39 -15.93 -0.72
C ARG A 185 43.02 -14.73 -1.58
N VAL A 186 43.57 -14.68 -2.80
CA VAL A 186 43.19 -13.70 -3.82
C VAL A 186 41.99 -14.28 -4.56
N THR A 187 40.90 -13.52 -4.61
CA THR A 187 39.67 -13.88 -5.32
C THR A 187 39.42 -12.84 -6.40
N GLN A 188 39.09 -13.28 -7.61
CA GLN A 188 38.70 -12.40 -8.70
C GLN A 188 37.18 -12.34 -8.79
N LEU A 189 36.65 -11.12 -8.66
CA LEU A 189 35.23 -10.84 -8.74
C LEU A 189 34.91 -10.15 -10.07
N SER A 190 33.85 -10.61 -10.72
CA SER A 190 33.19 -9.94 -11.82
C SER A 190 31.93 -9.24 -11.30
N LEU A 191 31.87 -7.92 -11.50
CA LEU A 191 30.77 -7.06 -11.09
C LEU A 191 30.00 -6.62 -12.33
N GLN A 192 28.69 -6.86 -12.38
CA GLN A 192 27.84 -6.41 -13.48
C GLN A 192 26.69 -5.56 -12.95
N ALA A 193 26.52 -4.37 -13.51
CA ALA A 193 25.47 -3.44 -13.11
C ALA A 193 24.35 -3.34 -14.16
N THR A 194 23.10 -3.49 -13.72
CA THR A 194 21.89 -3.26 -14.52
C THR A 194 21.01 -2.22 -13.84
N THR A 195 20.62 -1.18 -14.57
CA THR A 195 19.76 -0.11 -14.05
C THR A 195 18.32 -0.34 -14.47
N PHE A 196 17.38 -0.13 -13.56
CA PHE A 196 15.95 -0.19 -13.83
C PHE A 196 15.22 0.94 -13.09
N LYS A 197 14.05 1.36 -13.59
CA LYS A 197 13.22 2.37 -12.92
C LYS A 197 12.16 1.68 -12.07
N ASN A 198 12.06 2.09 -10.81
CA ASN A 198 11.02 1.65 -9.89
C ASN A 198 10.32 2.87 -9.29
N HIS A 199 9.02 3.03 -9.56
CA HIS A 199 8.20 4.16 -9.05
C HIS A 199 8.93 5.52 -9.10
N GLU A 200 9.45 5.88 -10.27
CA GLU A 200 10.20 7.12 -10.57
C GLU A 200 11.62 7.24 -10.00
N LYS A 201 12.10 6.29 -9.18
CA LYS A 201 13.49 6.23 -8.72
C LYS A 201 14.29 5.27 -9.60
N ALA A 202 15.43 5.70 -10.13
CA ALA A 202 16.35 4.75 -10.75
C ALA A 202 17.05 3.92 -9.68
N LEU A 203 16.94 2.62 -9.81
CA LEU A 203 17.64 1.64 -8.98
C LEU A 203 18.64 0.89 -9.84
N ARG A 204 19.73 0.48 -9.23
CA ARG A 204 20.78 -0.29 -9.89
C ARG A 204 21.01 -1.59 -9.13
N ILE A 205 20.99 -2.69 -9.86
CA ILE A 205 21.33 -4.02 -9.37
C ILE A 205 22.76 -4.30 -9.79
N VAL A 206 23.62 -4.63 -8.82
CA VAL A 206 24.99 -5.07 -9.03
C VAL A 206 25.06 -6.56 -8.70
N SER A 207 25.35 -7.37 -9.71
CA SER A 207 25.60 -8.80 -9.61
C SER A 207 27.10 -9.04 -9.44
N ILE A 208 27.48 -9.89 -8.49
CA ILE A 208 28.87 -10.15 -8.08
C ILE A 208 29.12 -11.64 -8.23
N HIS A 209 30.00 -12.00 -9.15
CA HIS A 209 30.37 -13.38 -9.43
C HIS A 209 31.83 -13.62 -9.03
N ASP A 210 32.11 -14.71 -8.34
CA ASP A 210 33.48 -15.20 -8.16
C ASP A 210 33.89 -15.97 -9.41
N ILE A 211 34.84 -15.41 -10.17
CA ILE A 211 35.33 -15.96 -11.43
C ILE A 211 36.72 -16.60 -11.27
N SER A 212 37.18 -16.80 -10.03
CA SER A 212 38.53 -17.31 -9.77
C SER A 212 38.72 -18.69 -10.39
N ASN A 213 37.74 -19.60 -10.23
CA ASN A 213 37.81 -20.95 -10.79
C ASN A 213 37.74 -20.96 -12.34
N GLU A 214 37.09 -19.97 -12.95
CA GLU A 214 36.90 -19.91 -14.40
C GLU A 214 38.15 -19.35 -15.10
N LEU A 215 38.88 -18.47 -14.43
CA LEU A 215 40.17 -17.97 -14.89
C LEU A 215 41.25 -19.04 -14.75
N ASP A 216 41.28 -19.78 -13.64
CA ASP A 216 42.22 -20.88 -13.43
C ASP A 216 42.05 -21.99 -14.49
N ALA A 217 40.82 -22.30 -14.89
CA ALA A 217 40.54 -23.27 -15.95
C ALA A 217 41.04 -22.81 -17.34
N LYS A 218 41.03 -21.49 -17.59
CA LYS A 218 41.42 -20.88 -18.86
C LYS A 218 42.93 -20.66 -18.98
N GLU A 219 43.68 -20.72 -17.88
CA GLU A 219 45.15 -20.70 -17.88
C GLU A 219 45.76 -22.10 -18.12
N ILE A 220 44.97 -23.18 -18.07
CA ILE A 220 45.43 -24.57 -18.26
C ILE A 220 45.19 -25.09 -19.70
N GLU A 221 44.32 -24.43 -20.49
CA GLU A 221 44.19 -24.64 -21.96
C GLU A 221 45.24 -23.87 -22.76
#